data_AF-A0A960GQY8-F1
#
_entry.id   AF-A0A960GQY8-F1
#
_cell.length_a   1.000
_cell.length_b   1.000
_cell.length_c   1.000
_cell.angle_alpha   90.00
_cell.angle_beta   90.00
_cell.angle_gamma   90.00
#
_symmetry.space_group_name_H-M   'P 1'
#
loop_
_entity.id
_entity.type
_entity.pdbx_description
1 polymer ?
#
loop_
_entity_poly.entity_id
_entity_poly.type
_entity_poly.pdbx_seq_one_letter_code
_entity_poly.pdbx_strand_id
1 'polypeptide(L)' 'MTEQRPKTVVRQNSSTDEALDVQTVVVEERGRWAVEIVVVFADGVVRKRIDTHASRARAELSANLIRRAAERNITGPVNG' A
#
# COMPACT_ATOMS: atom_id res chain seq x y z
N MET A 1 -20.31 15.84 14.66
CA MET A 1 -20.59 15.64 13.21
C MET A 1 -19.66 14.56 12.71
N THR A 2 -20.22 13.39 12.40
CA THR A 2 -19.50 12.19 11.97
C THR A 2 -19.40 12.18 10.45
N GLU A 3 -18.29 12.64 9.88
CA GLU A 3 -17.99 12.35 8.47
C GLU A 3 -17.41 10.93 8.39
N GLN A 4 -18.28 9.97 8.07
CA GLN A 4 -17.83 8.64 7.64
C GLN A 4 -17.10 8.83 6.32
N ARG A 5 -15.77 8.67 6.34
CA ARG A 5 -14.97 8.61 5.11
C ARG A 5 -15.61 7.59 4.17
N PRO A 6 -15.90 7.94 2.91
CA PRO A 6 -16.51 6.99 1.98
C PRO A 6 -15.65 5.74 1.89
N LYS A 7 -16.27 4.57 2.05
CA LYS A 7 -15.60 3.28 1.94
C LYS A 7 -14.91 3.23 0.57
N THR A 8 -13.64 2.86 0.55
CA THR A 8 -12.88 2.70 -0.69
C THR A 8 -13.63 1.73 -1.62
N VAL A 9 -14.13 2.25 -2.74
CA VAL A 9 -14.82 1.45 -3.77
C VAL A 9 -13.77 0.90 -4.72
N VAL A 10 -13.74 -0.42 -4.88
CA VAL A 10 -12.89 -1.08 -5.89
C VAL A 10 -13.41 -0.64 -7.27
N ARG A 11 -12.55 -0.02 -8.09
CA ARG A 11 -12.92 0.38 -9.46
C ARG A 11 -13.18 -0.87 -10.30
N GLN A 12 -14.31 -0.89 -11.01
CA GLN A 12 -14.73 -2.01 -11.87
C GLN A 12 -13.78 -2.33 -13.03
N ASN A 13 -12.90 -1.39 -13.41
CA ASN A 13 -11.89 -1.58 -14.45
C ASN A 13 -10.47 -1.75 -13.88
N SER A 14 -10.33 -1.95 -12.57
CA SER A 14 -9.10 -2.53 -12.05
C SER A 14 -9.12 -3.98 -12.53
N SER A 15 -8.37 -4.31 -13.58
CA SER A 15 -7.99 -5.70 -13.77
C SER A 15 -7.34 -6.10 -12.45
N THR A 16 -8.02 -6.94 -11.68
CA THR A 16 -7.38 -7.77 -10.67
C THR A 16 -6.58 -8.80 -11.46
N ASP A 17 -5.64 -8.33 -12.27
CA ASP A 17 -4.56 -9.19 -12.71
C ASP A 17 -3.89 -9.62 -11.41
N GLU A 18 -3.61 -10.91 -11.29
CA GLU A 18 -3.11 -11.49 -10.06
C GLU A 18 -1.86 -10.70 -9.62
N ALA A 19 -1.96 -9.98 -8.49
CA ALA A 19 -0.86 -9.18 -8.01
C ALA A 19 0.29 -10.13 -7.64
N LEU A 20 1.37 -10.09 -8.42
CA LEU A 20 2.51 -10.99 -8.28
C LEU A 20 3.35 -10.63 -7.06
N ASP A 21 3.41 -9.34 -6.73
CA ASP A 21 4.13 -8.84 -5.58
C ASP A 21 3.53 -7.52 -5.08
N VAL A 22 3.65 -7.28 -3.77
CA VAL A 22 3.33 -6.02 -3.13
C VAL A 22 4.47 -5.63 -2.19
N GLN A 23 5.11 -4.51 -2.51
CA GLN A 23 6.17 -3.94 -1.71
C GLN A 23 5.72 -2.63 -1.07
N THR A 24 6.22 -2.36 0.12
CA THR A 24 6.11 -1.04 0.76
C THR A 24 7.49 -0.44 0.91
N VAL A 25 7.71 0.73 0.32
CA VAL A 25 9.02 1.38 0.25
C VAL A 25 8.97 2.73 0.96
N VAL A 26 10.11 3.09 1.56
CA VAL A 26 10.32 4.40 2.18
C VAL A 26 11.31 5.18 1.33
N VAL A 27 10.90 6.35 0.84
CA VAL A 27 11.69 7.22 -0.04
C VAL A 27 11.89 8.56 0.63
N GLU A 28 13.11 9.07 0.61
CA GLU A 28 13.38 10.44 1.04
C GLU A 28 13.06 11.43 -0.08
N GLU A 29 12.23 12.42 0.21
CA GLU A 29 11.89 13.51 -0.71
C GLU A 29 11.82 14.83 0.03
N ARG A 30 12.62 15.81 -0.42
CA ARG A 30 12.60 17.19 0.10
C ARG A 30 12.69 17.25 1.64
N GLY A 31 13.55 16.42 2.24
CA GLY A 31 13.75 16.35 3.70
C GLY A 31 12.60 15.66 4.46
N ARG A 32 11.71 14.97 3.76
CA ARG A 32 10.59 14.21 4.31
C ARG A 32 10.67 12.76 3.86
N TRP A 33 9.99 11.87 4.58
CA TRP A 33 10.05 10.43 4.34
C TRP A 33 8.70 9.94 3.85
N ALA A 34 8.57 9.74 2.55
CA ALA A 34 7.36 9.24 1.91
C ALA A 34 7.28 7.72 2.02
N VAL A 35 6.10 7.21 2.32
CA VAL A 35 5.78 5.77 2.22
C VAL A 35 5.02 5.56 0.92
N GLU A 36 5.49 4.64 0.10
CA GLU A 36 4.84 4.27 -1.15
C GLU A 36 4.55 2.77 -1.17
N ILE A 37 3.41 2.42 -1.77
CA ILE A 37 3.10 1.04 -2.11
C ILE A 37 3.42 0.82 -3.58
N VAL A 38 4.08 -0.29 -3.88
CA VAL A 38 4.39 -0.75 -5.22
C VAL A 38 3.72 -2.10 -5.41
N VAL A 39 2.82 -2.20 -6.38
CA VAL A 39 2.14 -3.43 -6.75
C VAL A 39 2.62 -3.84 -8.13
N VAL A 40 3.09 -5.08 -8.24
CA VAL A 40 3.56 -5.67 -9.49
C VAL A 40 2.49 -6.62 -10.03
N PHE A 41 2.14 -6.42 -11.29
CA PHE A 41 1.24 -7.26 -12.07
C PHE A 41 2.02 -7.90 -13.22
N ALA A 42 1.42 -8.85 -13.92
CA ALA A 42 2.05 -9.45 -15.11
C ALA A 42 2.24 -8.42 -16.25
N ASP A 43 1.36 -7.41 -16.32
CA ASP A 43 1.32 -6.40 -17.38
C ASP A 43 1.94 -5.05 -16.98
N GLY A 44 2.33 -4.86 -15.72
CA GLY A 44 2.86 -3.57 -15.30
C GLY A 44 3.11 -3.40 -13.80
N VAL A 45 3.52 -2.19 -13.44
CA VAL A 45 3.83 -1.81 -12.06
C VAL A 45 3.05 -0.55 -11.69
N VAL A 46 2.30 -0.62 -10.59
CA VAL A 46 1.60 0.53 -10.02
C VAL A 46 2.33 1.00 -8.79
N ARG A 47 2.74 2.27 -8.77
CA ARG A 47 3.35 2.92 -7.62
C ARG A 47 2.45 4.04 -7.11
N LYS A 48 2.18 4.04 -5.81
CA LYS A 48 1.33 5.05 -5.19
C LYS A 48 1.87 5.51 -3.84
N ARG A 49 1.91 6.82 -3.64
CA ARG A 49 2.20 7.43 -2.34
C ARG A 49 1.04 7.21 -1.37
N ILE A 50 1.36 6.75 -0.18
CA ILE A 50 0.41 6.50 0.91
C ILE A 50 0.40 7.65 1.90
N ASP A 51 1.57 8.02 2.42
CA ASP A 51 1.71 9.10 3.40
C ASP A 51 3.15 9.66 3.41
N THR A 52 3.39 10.72 4.17
CA THR A 52 4.70 11.36 4.31
C THR A 52 4.98 11.75 5.77
N HIS A 53 6.09 11.25 6.32
CA HIS A 53 6.46 11.46 7.72
C HIS A 53 7.66 12.42 7.86
N ALA A 54 7.83 12.95 9.08
CA ALA A 54 8.94 13.86 9.40
C ALA A 54 10.27 13.13 9.67
N SER A 55 10.22 11.83 9.99
CA SER A 55 11.42 11.03 10.26
C SER A 55 11.33 9.66 9.60
N ARG A 56 12.51 9.12 9.25
CA ARG A 56 12.66 7.78 8.66
C ARG A 56 12.03 6.70 9.52
N ALA A 57 12.31 6.71 10.83
CA ALA A 57 11.79 5.70 11.75
C ALA A 57 10.25 5.62 11.79
N ARG A 58 9.57 6.77 11.67
CA ARG A 58 8.10 6.78 11.60
C ARG A 58 7.58 6.21 10.28
N ALA A 59 8.25 6.55 9.17
CA ALA A 59 7.92 6.01 7.86
C ALA A 59 8.16 4.49 7.79
N GLU A 60 9.27 3.99 8.34
CA GLU A 60 9.57 2.56 8.40
C GLU A 60 8.58 1.79 9.27
N LEU A 61 8.18 2.35 10.41
CA LEU A 61 7.14 1.74 11.25
C LEU A 61 5.81 1.62 10.49
N SER A 62 5.39 2.71 9.82
CA SER A 62 4.18 2.73 8.99
C SER A 62 4.27 1.72 7.83
N ALA A 63 5.40 1.71 7.12
CA ALA A 63 5.65 0.79 6.02
C ALA A 63 5.58 -0.69 6.44
N ASN A 64 6.15 -1.03 7.61
CA ASN A 64 6.09 -2.38 8.15
C ASN A 64 4.65 -2.81 8.51
N LEU A 65 3.81 -1.91 9.01
CA LEU A 65 2.41 -2.21 9.29
C LEU A 65 1.61 -2.47 8.00
N ILE A 66 1.85 -1.66 6.97
CA ILE A 66 1.21 -1.81 5.65
C ILE A 66 1.65 -3.12 5.00
N ARG A 67 2.96 -3.40 4.99
CA ARG A 67 3.52 -4.65 4.44
C ARG A 67 2.85 -5.88 5.07
N ARG A 68 2.78 -5.95 6.39
CA ARG A 68 2.12 -7.07 7.10
C ARG A 68 0.64 -7.20 6.72
N ALA A 69 -0.05 -6.09 6.45
CA ALA A 69 -1.44 -6.13 6.02
C ALA A 69 -1.58 -6.60 4.56
N ALA A 70 -0.66 -6.19 3.69
CA ALA A 70 -0.62 -6.64 2.29
C ALA A 70 -0.31 -8.14 2.19
N GLU A 71 0.72 -8.63 2.89
CA GLU A 71 1.11 -10.05 2.90
C GLU A 71 -0.06 -10.96 3.31
N ARG A 72 -0.87 -10.56 4.28
CA ARG A 72 -2.07 -11.33 4.69
C ARG A 72 -3.13 -11.45 3.60
N ASN A 73 -3.24 -10.47 2.70
CA ASN A 73 -4.27 -10.47 1.67
C ASN A 73 -3.86 -11.25 0.41
N ILE A 74 -2.55 -11.45 0.18
CA ILE A 74 -2.05 -12.16 -1.00
C ILE A 74 -2.30 -13.67 -0.90
N THR A 75 -2.27 -14.26 0.30
CA THR A 75 -2.54 -15.70 0.50
C THR A 75 -4.03 -16.07 0.48
N GLY A 76 -4.93 -15.09 0.41
CA GLY A 76 -6.35 -15.31 0.64
C GLY A 76 -6.66 -15.69 2.10
N PRO A 77 -7.95 -15.78 2.49
CA PRO A 77 -8.31 -16.20 3.84
C PRO A 77 -7.77 -17.62 4.11
N VAL A 78 -7.01 -17.79 5.20
CA VAL A 78 -6.54 -19.12 5.64
C VAL A 78 -7.69 -19.98 6.19
N ASN A 79 -8.88 -19.40 6.41
CA ASN A 79 -10.10 -20.14 6.71
C ASN A 79 -11.27 -19.50 5.95
N GLY A 80 -12.02 -20.33 5.23
CA GLY A 80 -13.19 -19.95 4.44
C GLY A 80 -14.42 -19.59 5.26
#